data_AF-A0A1V5H9B2-F1
#
_entry.id   AF-A0A1V5H9B2-F1
#
_cell.length_a   1.000
_cell.length_b   1.000
_cell.length_c   1.000
_cell.angle_alpha   90.00
_cell.angle_beta   90.00
_cell.angle_gamma   90.00
#
_symmetry.space_group_name_H-M   'P 1'
#
loop_
_entity.id
_entity.type
_entity.pdbx_description
1 polymer ?
#
loop_
_entity_poly.entity_id
_entity_poly.type
_entity_poly.pdbx_seq_one_letter_code
_entity_poly.pdbx_strand_id
1 'polypeptide(L)' 'MYQLIGKLGVLDKALVLLWLENLSYAEIAEVMGITVSNVSVKLMRIKEKLKEMANSSDN' A
#
# COMPACT_ATOMS: atom_id res chain seq x y z
N MET A 1 -4.44 -12.36 -4.09
CA MET A 1 -3.58 -11.38 -3.40
C MET A 1 -2.54 -10.72 -4.34
N TYR A 2 -1.55 -11.45 -4.87
CA TYR A 2 -0.46 -10.87 -5.68
C TYR A 2 -0.88 -10.24 -7.03
N GLN A 3 -1.91 -10.77 -7.68
CA GLN A 3 -2.43 -10.19 -8.94
C GLN A 3 -3.04 -8.80 -8.76
N LEU A 4 -3.65 -8.53 -7.59
CA LEU A 4 -4.25 -7.24 -7.27
C LEU A 4 -3.18 -6.19 -6.93
N ILE A 5 -2.13 -6.61 -6.20
CA ILE A 5 -0.95 -5.78 -5.94
C ILE A 5 -0.23 -5.41 -7.26
N GLY A 6 -0.25 -6.30 -8.25
CA GLY A 6 0.27 -6.04 -9.59
C GLY A 6 -0.38 -4.85 -10.30
N LYS A 7 -1.65 -4.54 -9.96
CA LYS A 7 -2.43 -3.42 -10.53
C LYS A 7 -2.24 -2.10 -9.77
N LEU A 8 -1.49 -2.10 -8.67
CA LEU A 8 -1.12 -0.87 -7.96
C LEU A 8 -0.03 -0.10 -8.73
N GLY A 9 0.00 1.22 -8.54
CA GLY A 9 1.09 2.05 -9.05
C GLY A 9 2.42 1.67 -8.40
N VAL A 10 3.55 2.03 -9.03
CA VAL A 10 4.89 1.66 -8.56
C VAL A 10 5.14 2.10 -7.11
N LEU A 11 4.74 3.32 -6.76
CA LEU A 11 4.87 3.86 -5.39
C LEU A 11 3.99 3.13 -4.38
N ASP A 12 2.74 2.83 -4.75
CA ASP A 12 1.79 2.13 -3.88
C ASP A 12 2.27 0.69 -3.63
N LYS A 13 2.81 0.03 -4.65
CA LYS A 13 3.42 -1.30 -4.52
C LYS A 13 4.63 -1.27 -3.59
N ALA A 14 5.54 -0.30 -3.76
CA ALA A 14 6.70 -0.16 -2.88
C ALA A 14 6.28 0.02 -1.41
N LEU A 15 5.29 0.89 -1.16
CA LEU A 15 4.74 1.13 0.18
C LEU A 15 4.17 -0.15 0.82
N VAL A 16 3.40 -0.95 0.05
CA VAL A 16 2.83 -2.21 0.53
C VAL A 16 3.91 -3.25 0.79
N LEU A 17 4.92 -3.36 -0.08
CA LEU A 17 6.02 -4.32 0.10
C LEU A 17 6.80 -4.04 1.39
N LEU A 18 7.18 -2.78 1.62
CA LEU A 18 7.87 -2.40 2.86
C LEU A 18 6.98 -2.67 4.09
N TRP A 19 5.67 -2.42 4.00
CA TRP A 19 4.75 -2.77 5.08
C TRP A 19 4.66 -4.28 5.34
N LEU A 20 4.70 -5.10 4.28
CA LEU A 20 4.71 -6.57 4.39
C LEU A 20 6.01 -7.13 4.98
N GLU A 21 7.11 -6.40 4.84
CA GLU A 21 8.39 -6.68 5.51
C GLU A 21 8.40 -6.30 7.00
N ASN A 22 7.25 -5.89 7.56
CA ASN A 22 7.07 -5.44 8.94
C ASN A 22 7.85 -4.17 9.33
N LEU A 23 8.23 -3.34 8.35
CA LEU A 23 8.76 -2.02 8.64
C LEU A 23 7.69 -1.14 9.30
N SER A 24 8.12 -0.36 10.30
CA SER A 24 7.29 0.66 10.93
C SER A 24 6.98 1.80 9.95
N TYR A 25 5.91 2.56 10.21
CA TYR A 25 5.58 3.70 9.37
C TYR A 25 6.67 4.79 9.34
N ALA A 26 7.51 4.86 10.39
CA ALA A 26 8.66 5.75 10.46
C ALA A 26 9.77 5.31 9.49
N GLU A 27 10.12 4.02 9.50
CA GLU A 27 11.14 3.48 8.58
C GLU A 27 10.66 3.54 7.12
N ILE A 28 9.38 3.26 6.88
CA ILE A 28 8.80 3.40 5.53
C ILE A 28 8.85 4.86 5.08
N ALA A 29 8.55 5.81 5.97
CA ALA A 29 8.61 7.24 5.67
C ALA A 29 10.04 7.68 5.28
N GLU A 30 11.04 7.20 6.02
CA GLU A 30 12.46 7.44 5.75
C GLU A 30 12.90 6.85 4.41
N VAL A 31 12.61 5.57 4.14
CA VAL A 31 12.95 4.91 2.87
C VAL A 31 12.28 5.57 1.68
N MET A 32 11.02 5.96 1.83
CA MET A 32 10.21 6.53 0.74
C MET A 32 10.41 8.05 0.57
N GLY A 33 11.14 8.72 1.48
CA GLY A 33 11.33 10.17 1.47
C GLY A 33 10.02 10.97 1.63
N ILE A 34 9.04 10.42 2.36
CA ILE A 34 7.75 11.08 2.64
C ILE A 34 7.51 11.16 4.15
N THR A 35 6.44 11.85 4.58
CA THR A 35 6.11 11.92 6.01
C THR A 35 5.36 10.67 6.47
N VAL A 36 5.48 10.35 7.76
CA VAL A 36 4.74 9.24 8.42
C VAL A 36 3.22 9.37 8.23
N SER A 37 2.70 10.60 8.27
CA SER A 37 1.29 10.89 7.99
C SER A 37 0.90 10.54 6.55
N ASN A 38 1.78 10.81 5.58
CA ASN A 38 1.53 10.43 4.19
C ASN A 38 1.58 8.90 4.01
N VAL A 39 2.46 8.20 4.73
CA VAL A 39 2.51 6.73 4.77
C VAL A 39 1.19 6.15 5.27
N SER A 40 0.68 6.64 6.41
CA SER A 40 -0.57 6.11 7.01
C SER A 40 -1.78 6.32 6.10
N VAL A 41 -1.95 7.52 5.53
CA VAL A 41 -3.05 7.84 4.61
C VAL A 41 -2.95 7.02 3.33
N LYS A 42 -1.74 6.87 2.76
CA LYS A 42 -1.55 6.05 1.55
C LYS A 42 -1.84 4.57 1.82
N LEU A 43 -1.34 4.01 2.92
CA LEU A 43 -1.63 2.62 3.30
C LEU A 43 -3.14 2.37 3.46
N MET A 44 -3.87 3.31 4.09
CA MET A 44 -5.32 3.23 4.22
C MET A 44 -6.00 3.18 2.85
N ARG A 45 -5.69 4.13 1.97
CA ARG A 45 -6.26 4.19 0.60
C ARG A 45 -5.94 2.97 -0.23
N ILE A 46 -4.73 2.42 -0.10
CA ILE A 46 -4.34 1.21 -0.82
C ILE A 46 -5.15 0.01 -0.32
N LYS A 47 -5.35 -0.12 1.00
CA LYS A 47 -6.21 -1.17 1.57
C LYS A 47 -7.65 -1.05 1.10
N GLU A 48 -8.20 0.16 1.05
CA GLU A 48 -9.54 0.43 0.51
C GLU A 48 -9.64 0.04 -0.97
N LYS A 49 -8.68 0.50 -1.79
CA LYS A 49 -8.62 0.16 -3.21
C LYS A 49 -8.51 -1.36 -3.44
N LEU A 50 -7.68 -2.06 -2.66
CA LEU A 50 -7.58 -3.51 -2.74
C LEU A 50 -8.91 -4.21 -2.38
N LYS A 51 -9.63 -3.70 -1.38
CA LYS A 51 -10.95 -4.20 -0.99
C LYS A 51 -12.00 -3.96 -2.08
N GLU A 52 -12.02 -2.77 -2.66
CA GLU A 52 -12.89 -2.46 -3.80
C GLU A 52 -12.62 -3.41 -4.97
N MET A 53 -11.36 -3.58 -5.36
CA MET A 53 -10.99 -4.47 -6.46
C MET A 53 -11.34 -5.94 -6.19
N ALA A 54 -11.24 -6.39 -4.94
CA ALA A 54 -11.67 -7.73 -4.55
C ALA A 54 -13.19 -7.89 -4.70
N ASN A 55 -13.97 -6.92 -4.18
CA ASN A 55 -15.43 -6.94 -4.26
C ASN A 55 -15.97 -6.78 -5.69
N SER A 56 -15.26 -6.04 -6.55
CA SER A 56 -15.62 -5.89 -7.97
C SER A 56 -15.28 -7.12 -8.82
N SER A 57 -14.59 -8.13 -8.27
CA SER A 57 -14.28 -9.38 -8.97
C SER A 57 -15.32 -10.49 -8.74
N ASP A 58 -16.34 -10.22 -7.91
CA ASP A 58 -17.42 -11.15 -7.55
C ASP A 58 -18.77 -10.81 -8.22
N ASN A 59 -18.78 -10.00 -9.30
CA ASN A 59 -20.00 -9.68 -10.06
C ASN A 59 -19.83 -9.85 -11.57
#